data_AF-A0A0H4PY52-F1
#
_entry.id   AF-A0A0H4PY52-F1
#
_cell.length_a   1.000
_cell.length_b   1.000
_cell.length_c   1.000
_cell.angle_alpha   90.00
_cell.angle_beta   90.00
_cell.angle_gamma   90.00
#
_symmetry.space_group_name_H-M   'P 1'
#
loop_
_entity.id
_entity.type
_entity.pdbx_description
1 polymer ?
#
loop_
_entity_poly.entity_id
_entity_poly.type
_entity_poly.pdbx_seq_one_letter_code
_entity_poly.pdbx_strand_id
1 'polypeptide(L)'
;MQEKWVFKSENIKKAKDFRSALSCVLEEKKNELEIFLSLYTKLDGALAENIQLIEPLTSANLKSGNVSLGFNKSYYNACLNINETDLENIKLSYDFKPEEGQLILSGPDIPEREPDDL
;
A
#
# COMPACT_ATOMS: atom_id res chain seq x y z
N MET A 1 -10.53 -11.47 4.71
CA MET A 1 -10.17 -11.14 3.31
C MET A 1 -8.84 -10.42 3.33
N GLN A 2 -7.85 -10.92 2.59
CA GLN A 2 -6.51 -10.33 2.50
C GLN A 2 -6.26 -9.88 1.05
N GLU A 3 -6.08 -8.57 0.83
CA GLU A 3 -5.85 -8.05 -0.51
C GLU A 3 -4.39 -8.18 -0.92
N LYS A 4 -4.19 -8.52 -2.19
CA LYS A 4 -2.88 -8.67 -2.84
C LYS A 4 -2.85 -7.90 -4.14
N TRP A 5 -1.83 -7.06 -4.32
CA TRP A 5 -1.62 -6.31 -5.55
C TRP A 5 -0.26 -6.64 -6.18
N VAL A 6 -0.23 -6.74 -7.50
CA VAL A 6 0.97 -7.05 -8.27
C VAL A 6 1.33 -5.85 -9.14
N PHE A 7 2.38 -5.14 -8.74
CA PHE A 7 2.94 -4.01 -9.49
C PHE A 7 3.95 -4.53 -10.51
N LYS A 8 3.75 -4.16 -11.78
CA LYS A 8 4.62 -4.55 -12.91
C LYS A 8 5.24 -3.32 -13.54
N SER A 9 6.57 -3.33 -13.71
CA SER A 9 7.32 -2.28 -14.43
C SER A 9 8.69 -2.79 -14.86
N GLU A 10 9.19 -2.30 -16.01
CA GLU A 10 10.57 -2.55 -16.43
C GLU A 10 11.60 -1.92 -15.48
N ASN A 11 11.22 -0.87 -14.74
CA ASN A 11 12.11 -0.26 -13.75
C ASN A 11 12.16 -1.09 -12.45
N ILE A 12 11.09 -1.83 -12.13
CA ILE A 12 11.12 -2.87 -11.09
C ILE A 12 12.05 -4.02 -11.50
N LYS A 13 12.07 -4.39 -12.79
CA LYS A 13 12.99 -5.41 -13.31
C LYS A 13 14.46 -5.01 -13.19
N LYS A 14 14.75 -3.71 -13.33
CA LYS A 14 16.10 -3.13 -13.18
C LYS A 14 16.46 -2.78 -11.72
N ALA A 15 15.51 -2.86 -10.80
CA ALA A 15 15.73 -2.52 -9.41
C ALA A 15 16.70 -3.52 -8.76
N LYS A 16 17.68 -2.99 -8.02
CA LYS A 16 18.71 -3.81 -7.35
C LYS A 16 18.19 -4.47 -6.08
N ASP A 17 17.23 -3.83 -5.43
CA ASP A 17 16.68 -4.20 -4.14
C ASP A 17 15.20 -3.80 -4.05
N PHE A 18 14.52 -4.29 -3.01
CA PHE A 18 13.12 -3.94 -2.73
C PHE A 18 12.93 -2.43 -2.59
N ARG A 19 13.87 -1.71 -1.97
CA ARG A 19 13.74 -0.26 -1.75
C ARG A 19 13.65 0.49 -3.07
N SER A 20 14.52 0.16 -4.01
CA SER A 20 14.55 0.70 -5.36
C SER A 20 13.26 0.35 -6.11
N ALA A 21 12.78 -0.89 -5.97
CA ALA A 21 11.51 -1.30 -6.58
C ALA A 21 10.30 -0.55 -5.98
N LEU A 22 10.27 -0.36 -4.66
CA LEU A 22 9.22 0.40 -3.97
C LEU A 22 9.26 1.87 -4.37
N SER A 23 10.44 2.48 -4.53
CA SER A 23 10.58 3.83 -5.08
C SER A 23 9.97 3.92 -6.49
N CYS A 24 10.25 2.94 -7.36
CA CYS A 24 9.59 2.88 -8.68
C CYS A 24 8.06 2.80 -8.55
N VAL A 25 7.53 2.02 -7.61
CA VAL A 25 6.08 1.94 -7.38
C VAL A 25 5.50 3.28 -6.89
N LEU A 26 6.18 3.96 -5.96
CA LEU A 26 5.74 5.26 -5.43
C LEU A 26 5.77 6.36 -6.50
N GLU A 27 6.65 6.27 -7.50
CA GLU A 27 6.78 7.26 -8.56
C GLU A 27 5.91 6.94 -9.79
N GLU A 28 5.91 5.70 -10.27
CA GLU A 28 5.26 5.30 -11.52
C GLU A 28 3.88 4.71 -11.33
N LYS A 29 3.65 4.10 -10.16
CA LYS A 29 2.47 3.29 -9.85
C LYS A 29 1.69 3.85 -8.66
N LYS A 30 1.87 5.14 -8.36
CA LYS A 30 1.25 5.82 -7.23
C LYS A 30 -0.26 5.61 -7.17
N ASN A 31 -0.98 5.86 -8.27
CA ASN A 31 -2.44 5.72 -8.31
C ASN A 31 -2.88 4.27 -8.03
N GLU A 32 -2.16 3.27 -8.54
CA GLU A 32 -2.46 1.86 -8.26
C GLU A 32 -2.24 1.54 -6.78
N LEU A 33 -1.18 2.09 -6.18
CA LEU A 33 -0.90 1.92 -4.75
C LEU A 33 -1.94 2.63 -3.87
N GLU A 34 -2.38 3.83 -4.24
CA GLU A 34 -3.47 4.56 -3.56
C GLU A 34 -4.79 3.77 -3.62
N ILE A 35 -5.14 3.19 -4.77
CA ILE A 35 -6.31 2.32 -4.91
C ILE A 35 -6.19 1.11 -3.99
N PHE A 36 -5.05 0.42 -4.03
CA PHE A 36 -4.81 -0.76 -3.18
C PHE A 36 -4.95 -0.44 -1.69
N LEU A 37 -4.36 0.66 -1.22
CA LEU A 37 -4.45 1.07 0.18
C LEU A 37 -5.86 1.54 0.55
N SER A 38 -6.59 2.15 -0.39
CA SER A 38 -7.97 2.59 -0.18
C SER A 38 -8.95 1.43 0.06
N LEU A 39 -8.59 0.19 -0.31
CA LEU A 39 -9.39 -1.00 0.03
C LEU A 39 -9.50 -1.21 1.54
N TYR A 40 -8.50 -0.75 2.31
CA TYR A 40 -8.45 -0.85 3.77
C TYR A 40 -9.12 0.32 4.48
N THR A 41 -9.34 1.45 3.79
CA THR A 41 -10.03 2.64 4.32
C THR A 41 -11.46 2.78 3.81
N LYS A 42 -11.88 1.85 2.93
CA LYS A 42 -13.20 1.87 2.27
C LYS A 42 -14.36 1.87 3.25
N LEU A 43 -14.25 1.17 4.39
CA LEU A 43 -15.28 1.14 5.42
C LEU A 43 -15.49 2.51 6.09
N ASP A 44 -14.44 3.33 6.12
CA ASP A 44 -14.48 4.70 6.65
C ASP A 44 -14.94 5.72 5.59
N GLY A 45 -15.16 5.28 4.35
CA GLY A 45 -15.50 6.17 3.22
C GLY A 45 -14.34 7.09 2.80
N ALA A 46 -13.09 6.72 3.13
CA ALA A 46 -11.89 7.50 2.84
C ALA A 46 -11.04 6.89 1.73
N LEU A 47 -10.24 7.72 1.06
CA LEU A 47 -9.18 7.31 0.15
C LEU A 47 -7.81 7.43 0.85
N ALA A 48 -6.88 6.57 0.47
CA ALA A 48 -5.49 6.65 0.90
C ALA A 48 -4.69 7.53 -0.06
N GLU A 49 -4.10 8.62 0.44
CA GLU A 49 -3.28 9.56 -0.34
C GLU A 49 -1.93 9.84 0.33
N ASN A 50 -1.01 10.52 -0.36
CA ASN A 50 0.27 10.99 0.21
C ASN A 50 1.11 9.88 0.88
N ILE A 51 1.25 8.76 0.17
CA ILE A 51 1.88 7.55 0.67
C ILE A 51 3.38 7.76 0.88
N GLN A 52 3.88 7.34 2.04
CA GLN A 52 5.27 7.47 2.45
C GLN A 52 5.76 6.22 3.20
N LEU A 53 7.06 5.97 3.13
CA LEU A 53 7.70 4.89 3.89
C LEU A 53 7.99 5.37 5.33
N ILE A 54 7.53 4.63 6.34
CA ILE A 54 7.62 5.08 7.75
C ILE A 54 8.95 4.68 8.40
N GLU A 55 9.50 3.52 8.04
CA GLU A 55 10.70 2.99 8.70
C GLU A 55 11.79 2.60 7.70
N PRO A 56 13.07 2.72 8.08
CA PRO A 56 14.15 2.19 7.28
C PRO A 56 14.03 0.67 7.19
N LEU A 57 13.98 0.14 5.97
CA LEU A 57 14.08 -1.29 5.72
C LEU A 57 15.37 -1.82 6.36
N THR A 58 15.22 -2.62 7.41
CA THR A 58 16.35 -3.20 8.15
C THR A 58 17.12 -4.23 7.33
N SER A 59 16.62 -4.63 6.15
CA SER A 59 17.31 -5.53 5.24
C SER A 59 16.92 -5.24 3.78
N ALA A 60 17.80 -4.53 3.07
CA ALA A 60 17.60 -4.17 1.66
C ALA A 60 17.64 -5.38 0.70
N ASN A 61 18.35 -6.45 1.06
CA ASN A 61 18.62 -7.58 0.16
C ASN A 61 17.60 -8.72 0.22
N LEU A 62 16.53 -8.58 1.00
CA LEU A 62 15.52 -9.62 1.08
C LEU A 62 14.53 -9.49 -0.07
N LYS A 63 14.28 -10.61 -0.76
CA LYS A 63 13.22 -10.71 -1.77
C LYS A 63 11.84 -10.76 -1.14
N SER A 64 11.72 -11.00 0.15
CA SER A 64 10.44 -11.02 0.84
C SER A 64 10.57 -10.50 2.27
N GLY A 65 9.52 -9.86 2.78
CA GLY A 65 9.54 -9.33 4.14
C GLY A 65 8.29 -8.52 4.43
N ASN A 66 8.41 -7.59 5.38
CA ASN A 66 7.35 -6.65 5.70
C ASN A 66 7.84 -5.21 5.54
N VAL A 67 6.92 -4.32 5.20
CA VAL A 67 7.14 -2.88 5.08
C VAL A 67 5.97 -2.14 5.73
N SER A 68 6.28 -1.02 6.39
CA SER A 68 5.27 -0.13 6.96
C SER A 68 5.14 1.11 6.08
N LEU A 69 3.95 1.34 5.54
CA LEU A 69 3.62 2.52 4.76
C LEU A 69 2.69 3.43 5.57
N GLY A 70 2.94 4.72 5.51
CA GLY A 70 2.09 5.77 6.06
C GLY A 70 1.35 6.45 4.92
N PHE A 71 0.12 6.86 5.16
CA PHE A 71 -0.70 7.57 4.19
C PHE A 71 -1.73 8.42 4.91
N ASN A 72 -2.30 9.37 4.18
CA ASN A 72 -3.36 10.24 4.62
C ASN A 72 -4.70 9.60 4.28
N LYS A 73 -5.58 9.42 5.27
CA LYS A 73 -7.01 9.18 5.03
C LYS A 73 -7.66 10.49 4.59
N SER A 74 -8.06 10.55 3.34
CA SER A 74 -8.69 11.70 2.70
C SER A 74 -10.18 11.41 2.54
N TYR A 75 -11.02 12.19 3.23
CA TYR A 75 -12.48 12.07 3.15
C TYR A 75 -13.01 13.03 2.09
N TYR A 76 -13.73 12.52 1.10
CA TYR A 76 -14.40 13.39 0.14
C TYR A 76 -15.75 13.86 0.70
N ASN A 77 -15.74 14.93 1.50
CA ASN A 77 -16.95 15.50 2.05
C ASN A 77 -17.36 16.77 1.26
N ALA A 78 -18.18 16.58 0.23
CA ALA A 78 -18.60 17.64 -0.70
C ALA A 78 -19.34 18.82 -0.03
N CYS A 79 -19.79 18.67 1.22
CA CYS A 79 -20.62 19.65 1.90
C CYS A 79 -19.87 20.53 2.92
N LEU A 80 -18.68 20.14 3.38
CA LEU A 80 -18.05 20.79 4.54
C LEU A 80 -16.71 21.48 4.26
N ASN A 81 -16.05 21.25 3.12
CA ASN A 81 -14.72 21.84 2.81
C ASN A 81 -13.69 21.66 3.95
N ILE A 82 -13.83 20.57 4.71
CA ILE A 82 -12.91 20.17 5.77
C ILE A 82 -12.03 19.05 5.20
N ASN A 83 -10.77 19.38 4.90
CA ASN A 83 -9.74 18.38 4.65
C ASN A 83 -9.22 17.87 6.00
N GLU A 84 -10.00 17.01 6.66
CA GLU A 84 -9.48 16.22 7.78
C GLU A 84 -8.60 15.12 7.19
N THR A 85 -7.34 15.14 7.60
CA THR A 85 -6.31 14.23 7.12
C THR A 85 -5.76 13.49 8.32
N ASP A 86 -6.25 12.27 8.54
CA ASP A 86 -5.70 11.39 9.55
C ASP A 86 -4.53 10.61 8.96
N LEU A 87 -3.36 10.76 9.61
CA LEU A 87 -2.19 9.99 9.25
C LEU A 87 -2.38 8.54 9.74
N GLU A 88 -2.46 7.61 8.79
CA GLU A 88 -2.62 6.20 9.08
C GLU A 88 -1.42 5.39 8.58
N ASN A 89 -1.16 4.28 9.26
CA ASN A 89 -0.03 3.41 8.97
C ASN A 89 -0.51 1.99 8.76
N ILE A 90 0.01 1.32 7.73
CA ILE A 90 -0.30 -0.07 7.43
C ILE A 90 0.97 -0.89 7.26
N LYS A 91 0.96 -2.10 7.83
CA LYS A 91 2.01 -3.09 7.64
C LYS A 91 1.63 -4.03 6.51
N LEU A 92 2.46 -4.09 5.48
CA LEU A 92 2.29 -4.93 4.32
C LEU A 92 3.38 -5.98 4.28
N SER A 93 3.05 -7.18 3.82
CA SER A 93 4.04 -8.16 3.38
C SER A 93 4.40 -7.91 1.92
N TYR A 94 5.66 -8.10 1.56
CA TYR A 94 6.13 -7.95 0.19
C TYR A 94 6.82 -9.19 -0.34
N ASP A 95 6.74 -9.38 -1.66
CA ASP A 95 7.52 -10.33 -2.45
C ASP A 95 8.04 -9.62 -3.71
N PHE A 96 9.36 -9.52 -3.84
CA PHE A 96 10.09 -8.83 -4.89
C PHE A 96 10.70 -9.84 -5.84
N LYS A 97 10.18 -9.83 -7.07
CA LYS A 97 10.56 -10.74 -8.15
C LYS A 97 11.18 -9.94 -9.31
N PRO A 98 12.47 -9.59 -9.21
CA PRO A 98 13.14 -8.77 -10.23
C PRO A 98 13.13 -9.43 -11.61
N GLU A 99 13.33 -10.74 -11.69
CA GLU A 99 13.31 -11.50 -12.96
C GLU A 99 12.00 -11.32 -13.74
N GLU A 100 10.89 -11.19 -13.02
CA GLU A 100 9.55 -11.02 -13.58
C GLU A 100 9.13 -9.54 -13.68
N GLY A 101 9.97 -8.59 -13.23
CA GLY A 101 9.64 -7.17 -13.15
C GLY A 101 8.47 -6.87 -12.21
N GLN A 102 8.33 -7.67 -11.14
CA GLN A 102 7.18 -7.65 -10.24
C GLN A 102 7.55 -7.26 -8.81
N LEU A 103 6.75 -6.37 -8.24
CA LEU A 103 6.66 -6.18 -6.79
C LEU A 103 5.25 -6.52 -6.34
N ILE A 104 5.14 -7.45 -5.41
CA ILE A 104 3.88 -7.93 -4.88
C ILE A 104 3.73 -7.38 -3.48
N LEU A 105 2.62 -6.71 -3.18
CA LEU A 105 2.25 -6.28 -1.84
C LEU A 105 1.00 -7.02 -1.38
N SER A 106 1.01 -7.48 -0.14
CA SER A 106 -0.12 -8.14 0.51
C SER A 106 -0.41 -7.40 1.82
N GLY A 107 -1.64 -6.96 2.02
CA GLY A 107 -1.98 -6.27 3.26
C GLY A 107 -2.39 -7.22 4.38
N PRO A 108 -2.85 -6.68 5.51
CA PRO A 108 -3.31 -7.48 6.65
C PRO A 108 -4.59 -8.25 6.30
N ASP A 109 -4.83 -9.36 6.99
CA ASP A 109 -6.09 -10.06 6.88
C ASP A 109 -7.17 -9.28 7.64
N ILE A 110 -8.22 -8.88 6.93
CA ILE A 110 -9.39 -8.24 7.53
C ILE A 110 -10.40 -9.35 7.83
N PRO A 111 -10.74 -9.62 9.09
CA PRO A 111 -11.77 -10.61 9.39
C PRO A 111 -13.08 -10.19 8.74
N GLU A 112 -13.71 -11.10 8.00
CA GLU A 112 -15.07 -10.87 7.51
C GLU A 112 -15.97 -10.75 8.74
N ARG A 113 -16.68 -9.63 8.87
CA ARG A 113 -17.69 -9.48 9.93
C ARG A 113 -18.78 -10.50 9.61
N GLU A 114 -19.04 -11.43 10.51
CA GLU A 114 -20.27 -12.20 10.48
C GLU A 114 -21.45 -11.20 10.47
N PRO A 115 -22.51 -11.45 9.68
CA PRO A 115 -23.71 -10.63 9.78
C PRO A 115 -24.17 -10.69 11.24
N ASP A 116 -24.42 -9.52 11.85
CA ASP A 116 -25.07 -9.47 13.16
C ASP A 116 -26.40 -10.23 13.02
N ASP A 117 -26.49 -11.43 13.62
CA ASP A 117 -27.76 -12.13 13.81
C ASP A 117 -28.63 -11.23 14.69
N LEU A 118 -29.61 -10.57 14.05
CA LEU A 118 -30.65 -9.75 14.69
C LEU A 118 -31.66 -10.62 15.44
#